data_AF-V4HXJ5-F1
#
_entry.id   AF-V4HXJ5-F1
#
_cell.length_a   1.000
_cell.length_b   1.000
_cell.length_c   1.000
_cell.angle_alpha   90.00
_cell.angle_beta   90.00
_cell.angle_gamma   90.00
#
_symmetry.space_group_name_H-M   'P 1'
#
loop_
_entity.id
_entity.type
_entity.pdbx_description
1 polymer ?
#
loop_
_entity_poly.entity_id
_entity_poly.type
_entity_poly.pdbx_seq_one_letter_code
_entity_poly.pdbx_strand_id
1 'polypeptide(L)'
;MTNAIKSSKSALVVCSVLITAPSFANIDLQNNSHEQITNLKCDHYINRNQHLIDGQTMGVNPGDTLCLEGGTRGPLRVRNVQGSASAPIIIRNQDSVVTFSPYEYSIAVENSQWLRITSKPVEDVSEYGLRLGGTLGVGTLSEQIEIDHLEIYRARFAGMLIKTDPTCDAATWAENFTMTGIRIHNNYIHDTESGEGMYIGYTGRSRTLLCDNTLTTVYPHKLQDVHIFDNKLENIGADGIQVNSIQGNTFVNNNTIYRTGVSPFDLHWQNTGIQIGGNDVEVRGNLIYRSGGNGMMIEGDAVRVLNNHIIYAGENGIFARNMAQQDASIQNGLPHDYKGNLIIHPGSYALKLYAINTASAHRIIENSIENDGSVDAAGRPKTFSYLNDSVLRHELNNHHYVTQSAY
;
A
#
# COMPACT_ATOMS: atom_id res chain seq x y z
N MET A 1 53.68 -50.76 9.41
CA MET A 1 52.76 -50.60 8.26
C MET A 1 51.35 -50.74 8.79
N THR A 2 50.73 -49.63 9.18
CA THR A 2 49.41 -49.58 9.82
C THR A 2 48.42 -48.96 8.83
N ASN A 3 47.42 -49.76 8.43
CA ASN A 3 46.42 -49.40 7.45
C ASN A 3 45.38 -48.42 8.01
N ALA A 4 45.11 -47.39 7.22
CA ALA A 4 44.10 -46.37 7.46
C ALA A 4 42.71 -46.88 7.07
N ILE A 5 41.70 -46.58 7.89
CA ILE A 5 40.29 -46.59 7.49
C ILE A 5 39.71 -45.22 7.91
N LYS A 6 39.55 -44.32 6.94
CA LYS A 6 38.80 -43.06 7.11
C LYS A 6 37.34 -43.34 6.77
N SER A 7 36.43 -43.06 7.69
CA SER A 7 34.99 -43.06 7.43
C SER A 7 34.58 -41.74 6.75
N SER A 8 33.85 -41.83 5.64
CA SER A 8 33.20 -40.68 5.01
C SER A 8 31.79 -40.53 5.58
N LYS A 9 31.53 -39.44 6.30
CA LYS A 9 30.16 -39.01 6.61
C LYS A 9 29.64 -38.23 5.40
N SER A 10 28.63 -38.77 4.73
CA SER A 10 27.88 -38.05 3.70
C SER A 10 26.97 -37.01 4.37
N ALA A 11 27.25 -35.73 4.15
CA ALA A 11 26.37 -34.64 4.55
C ALA A 11 25.23 -34.52 3.53
N LEU A 12 24.01 -34.78 3.98
CA LEU A 12 22.79 -34.54 3.21
C LEU A 12 22.48 -33.04 3.29
N VAL A 13 22.81 -32.29 2.24
CA VAL A 13 22.41 -30.89 2.10
C VAL A 13 20.94 -30.90 1.66
N VAL A 14 20.05 -30.54 2.57
CA VAL A 14 18.65 -30.23 2.25
C VAL A 14 18.64 -28.82 1.66
N CYS A 15 18.67 -28.73 0.33
CA CYS A 15 18.39 -27.48 -0.38
C CYS A 15 16.88 -27.20 -0.24
N SER A 16 16.52 -26.29 0.66
CA SER A 16 15.23 -25.62 0.64
C SER A 16 15.12 -24.81 -0.65
N VAL A 17 14.40 -25.34 -1.63
CA VAL A 17 14.01 -24.58 -2.82
C VAL A 17 13.00 -23.53 -2.37
N LEU A 18 13.43 -22.27 -2.25
CA LEU A 18 12.50 -21.16 -2.19
C LEU A 18 11.73 -21.14 -3.51
N ILE A 19 10.44 -21.48 -3.45
CA ILE A 19 9.50 -21.23 -4.54
C ILE A 19 9.25 -19.73 -4.52
N THR A 20 10.05 -18.96 -5.25
CA THR A 20 9.70 -17.58 -5.57
C THR A 20 8.49 -17.64 -6.48
N ALA A 21 7.32 -17.22 -5.98
CA ALA A 21 6.18 -16.95 -6.86
C ALA A 21 6.65 -15.95 -7.92
N PRO A 22 6.37 -16.17 -9.22
CA PRO A 22 6.63 -15.15 -10.22
C PRO A 22 5.80 -13.93 -9.84
N SER A 23 6.45 -12.85 -9.44
CA SER A 23 5.85 -11.52 -9.33
C SER A 23 5.97 -10.83 -10.69
N PHE A 24 5.18 -9.78 -10.93
CA PHE A 24 5.42 -8.87 -12.06
C PHE A 24 6.91 -8.54 -12.08
N ALA A 25 7.58 -8.92 -13.18
CA ALA A 25 9.02 -8.86 -13.31
C ALA A 25 9.56 -7.49 -12.85
N ASN A 26 10.64 -7.50 -12.06
CA ASN A 26 11.38 -6.28 -11.73
C ASN A 26 11.73 -5.55 -13.04
N ILE A 27 11.25 -4.32 -13.17
CA ILE A 27 11.66 -3.43 -14.25
C ILE A 27 13.07 -2.96 -13.91
N ASP A 28 14.06 -3.52 -14.61
CA ASP A 28 15.39 -2.91 -14.70
C ASP A 28 15.24 -1.55 -15.40
N LEU A 29 15.67 -0.48 -14.75
CA LEU A 29 15.81 0.85 -15.36
C LEU A 29 16.95 0.82 -16.38
N GLN A 30 16.69 0.30 -17.57
CA GLN A 30 17.52 0.56 -18.75
C GLN A 30 16.85 1.61 -19.61
N ASN A 31 17.49 2.78 -19.69
CA ASN A 31 17.25 3.79 -20.72
C ASN A 31 17.53 3.17 -22.09
N ASN A 32 16.55 2.48 -22.65
CA ASN A 32 16.47 2.15 -24.05
C ASN A 32 15.10 2.62 -24.52
N SER A 33 15.11 3.53 -25.49
CA SER A 33 13.96 3.90 -26.31
C SER A 33 13.44 2.67 -27.04
N HIS A 34 12.65 1.85 -26.33
CA HIS A 34 11.84 0.81 -26.92
C HIS A 34 10.51 1.45 -27.28
N GLU A 35 10.24 1.57 -28.58
CA GLU A 35 8.88 1.61 -29.08
C GLU A 35 8.14 0.40 -28.47
N GLN A 36 7.35 0.63 -27.43
CA GLN A 36 6.30 -0.31 -27.06
C GLN A 36 5.36 -0.36 -28.27
N ILE A 37 5.33 -1.49 -28.95
CA ILE A 37 4.25 -1.81 -29.88
C ILE A 37 2.98 -1.87 -29.03
N THR A 38 2.34 -0.74 -28.79
CA THR A 38 1.01 -0.70 -28.21
C THR A 38 0.10 -1.34 -29.25
N ASN A 39 -0.28 -2.60 -29.02
CA ASN A 39 -1.35 -3.21 -29.79
C ASN A 39 -2.60 -2.34 -29.54
N LEU A 40 -2.90 -1.45 -30.47
CA LEU A 40 -4.07 -0.56 -30.41
C LEU A 40 -5.36 -1.38 -30.55
N LYS A 41 -5.27 -2.58 -31.13
CA LYS A 41 -6.36 -3.51 -31.29
C LYS A 41 -6.88 -4.00 -29.94
N CYS A 42 -8.19 -4.00 -29.81
CA CYS A 42 -8.90 -4.61 -28.70
C CYS A 42 -9.42 -5.99 -29.13
N ASP A 43 -9.36 -6.96 -28.23
CA ASP A 43 -9.92 -8.30 -28.46
C ASP A 43 -11.40 -8.34 -28.08
N HIS A 44 -11.78 -7.54 -27.07
CA HIS A 44 -13.16 -7.37 -26.63
C HIS A 44 -13.52 -5.88 -26.52
N TYR A 45 -14.73 -5.53 -26.95
CA TYR A 45 -15.26 -4.16 -26.87
C TYR A 45 -16.43 -4.14 -25.88
N ILE A 46 -16.27 -3.38 -24.79
CA ILE A 46 -17.21 -3.34 -23.68
C ILE A 46 -18.08 -2.11 -23.80
N ASN A 47 -19.33 -2.31 -24.22
CA ASN A 47 -20.29 -1.23 -24.41
C ASN A 47 -20.49 -0.42 -23.11
N ARG A 48 -20.76 0.88 -23.22
CA ARG A 48 -20.99 1.79 -22.07
C ARG A 48 -22.11 1.33 -21.13
N ASN A 49 -23.12 0.61 -21.65
CA ASN A 49 -24.25 0.08 -20.88
C ASN A 49 -23.99 -1.33 -20.30
N GLN A 50 -22.82 -1.92 -20.57
CA GLN A 50 -22.45 -3.21 -20.01
C GLN A 50 -21.86 -3.01 -18.60
N HIS A 51 -22.56 -3.46 -17.58
CA HIS A 51 -22.14 -3.30 -16.17
C HIS A 51 -21.38 -4.51 -15.60
N LEU A 52 -21.21 -5.56 -16.41
CA LEU A 52 -20.54 -6.80 -16.02
C LEU A 52 -19.57 -7.24 -17.11
N ILE A 53 -18.31 -7.42 -16.72
CA ILE A 53 -17.32 -8.24 -17.42
C ILE A 53 -17.21 -9.54 -16.62
N ASP A 54 -17.63 -10.64 -17.22
CA ASP A 54 -17.43 -11.99 -16.67
C ASP A 54 -16.49 -12.72 -17.62
N GLY A 55 -15.22 -12.83 -17.24
CA GLY A 55 -14.17 -13.35 -18.13
C GLY A 55 -14.45 -14.77 -18.62
N GLN A 56 -15.01 -15.61 -17.75
CA GLN A 56 -15.42 -16.97 -18.11
C GLN A 56 -16.57 -16.98 -19.12
N THR A 57 -17.62 -16.18 -18.89
CA THR A 57 -18.79 -16.13 -19.78
C THR A 57 -18.45 -15.51 -21.14
N MET A 58 -17.57 -14.52 -21.14
CA MET A 58 -17.11 -13.81 -22.34
C MET A 58 -16.03 -14.57 -23.12
N GLY A 59 -15.49 -15.66 -22.57
CA GLY A 59 -14.39 -16.41 -23.20
C GLY A 59 -13.11 -15.59 -23.32
N VAL A 60 -12.82 -14.76 -22.32
CA VAL A 60 -11.59 -13.96 -22.24
C VAL A 60 -10.41 -14.89 -21.98
N ASN A 61 -9.38 -14.78 -22.82
CA ASN A 61 -8.16 -15.58 -22.72
C ASN A 61 -7.00 -14.75 -22.16
N PRO A 62 -5.99 -15.39 -21.53
CA PRO A 62 -4.75 -14.72 -21.17
C PRO A 62 -4.15 -13.93 -22.34
N GLY A 63 -3.80 -12.66 -22.07
CA GLY A 63 -3.25 -11.72 -23.07
C GLY A 63 -4.29 -10.86 -23.79
N ASP A 64 -5.58 -11.14 -23.61
CA ASP A 64 -6.64 -10.34 -24.22
C ASP A 64 -6.65 -8.90 -23.68
N THR A 65 -6.99 -7.95 -24.56
CA THR A 65 -7.27 -6.56 -24.21
C THR A 65 -8.77 -6.27 -24.31
N LEU A 66 -9.37 -5.86 -23.20
CA LEU A 66 -10.77 -5.45 -23.08
C LEU A 66 -10.83 -3.92 -23.10
N CYS A 67 -11.45 -3.38 -24.14
CA CYS A 67 -11.55 -1.94 -24.31
C CYS A 67 -12.92 -1.42 -23.91
N LEU A 68 -12.92 -0.45 -23.00
CA LEU A 68 -14.13 0.24 -22.57
C LEU A 68 -14.51 1.32 -23.60
N GLU A 69 -15.76 1.28 -24.06
CA GLU A 69 -16.35 2.33 -24.90
C GLU A 69 -16.33 3.68 -24.17
N GLY A 70 -15.95 4.75 -24.87
CA GLY A 70 -15.87 6.10 -24.35
C GLY A 70 -17.22 6.70 -23.92
N GLY A 71 -17.15 7.74 -23.10
CA GLY A 71 -18.30 8.46 -22.55
C GLY A 71 -18.61 8.09 -21.10
N THR A 72 -19.76 8.57 -20.62
CA THR A 72 -20.20 8.35 -19.25
C THR A 72 -20.84 6.97 -19.08
N ARG A 73 -20.44 6.24 -18.04
CA ARG A 73 -21.02 4.94 -17.68
C ARG A 73 -21.29 4.81 -16.18
N GLY A 74 -22.13 3.83 -15.84
CA GLY A 74 -22.35 3.38 -14.47
C GLY A 74 -21.26 2.44 -13.97
N PRO A 75 -21.42 1.86 -12.77
CA PRO A 75 -20.44 0.95 -12.18
C PRO A 75 -20.17 -0.27 -13.08
N LEU A 76 -18.96 -0.80 -12.98
CA LEU A 76 -18.51 -1.99 -13.70
C LEU A 76 -18.02 -3.06 -12.73
N ARG A 77 -18.70 -4.19 -12.71
CA ARG A 77 -18.20 -5.39 -12.04
C ARG A 77 -17.33 -6.18 -13.02
N VAL A 78 -16.13 -6.54 -12.60
CA VAL A 78 -15.16 -7.37 -13.32
C VAL A 78 -14.96 -8.63 -12.51
N ARG A 79 -15.30 -9.80 -13.07
CA ARG A 79 -15.14 -11.06 -12.35
C ARG A 79 -14.66 -12.19 -13.23
N ASN A 80 -14.03 -13.18 -12.61
CA ASN A 80 -13.57 -14.40 -13.27
C ASN A 80 -12.64 -14.11 -14.46
N VAL A 81 -11.81 -13.07 -14.34
CA VAL A 81 -10.81 -12.71 -15.36
C VAL A 81 -9.49 -13.37 -14.98
N GLN A 82 -9.02 -14.30 -15.81
CA GLN A 82 -7.91 -15.19 -15.47
C GLN A 82 -6.83 -15.09 -16.56
N GLY A 83 -5.85 -14.21 -16.32
CA GLY A 83 -4.67 -14.06 -17.19
C GLY A 83 -3.56 -15.04 -16.82
N SER A 84 -2.33 -14.75 -17.26
CA SER A 84 -1.14 -15.43 -16.78
C SER A 84 0.05 -14.48 -16.61
N ALA A 85 1.08 -14.90 -15.88
CA ALA A 85 2.29 -14.10 -15.67
C ALA A 85 2.93 -13.60 -16.98
N SER A 86 2.90 -14.41 -18.04
CA SER A 86 3.46 -14.05 -19.35
C SER A 86 2.45 -13.38 -20.29
N ALA A 87 1.17 -13.38 -19.92
CA ALA A 87 0.08 -12.83 -20.73
C ALA A 87 -1.04 -12.30 -19.81
N PRO A 88 -0.81 -11.19 -19.10
CA PRO A 88 -1.84 -10.56 -18.29
C PRO A 88 -2.95 -10.02 -19.18
N ILE A 89 -4.17 -9.99 -18.65
CA ILE A 89 -5.33 -9.39 -19.31
C ILE A 89 -5.32 -7.89 -19.02
N ILE A 90 -5.66 -7.07 -20.01
CA ILE A 90 -5.64 -5.60 -19.90
C ILE A 90 -7.06 -5.05 -20.04
N ILE A 91 -7.51 -4.23 -19.09
CA ILE A 91 -8.70 -3.38 -19.23
C ILE A 91 -8.24 -1.93 -19.42
N ARG A 92 -8.68 -1.26 -20.49
CA ARG A 92 -8.33 0.14 -20.78
C ARG A 92 -9.39 0.89 -21.58
N ASN A 93 -9.25 2.20 -21.71
CA ASN A 93 -9.99 2.98 -22.71
C ASN A 93 -9.48 2.72 -24.14
N GLN A 94 -10.34 3.06 -25.09
CA GLN A 94 -9.98 3.25 -26.52
C GLN A 94 -9.41 4.66 -26.72
N ASP A 95 -9.88 5.37 -27.75
CA ASP A 95 -9.41 6.71 -28.14
C ASP A 95 -10.27 7.84 -27.52
N SER A 96 -11.02 7.54 -26.46
CA SER A 96 -11.92 8.48 -25.82
C SER A 96 -11.94 8.27 -24.31
N VAL A 97 -12.22 9.34 -23.57
CA VAL A 97 -12.28 9.29 -22.12
C VAL A 97 -13.50 8.48 -21.69
N VAL A 98 -13.30 7.56 -20.75
CA VAL A 98 -14.36 6.82 -20.07
C VAL A 98 -14.51 7.44 -18.69
N THR A 99 -15.70 7.95 -18.40
CA THR A 99 -16.00 8.56 -17.10
C THR A 99 -17.04 7.74 -16.38
N PHE A 100 -16.72 7.28 -15.18
CA PHE A 100 -17.70 6.70 -14.28
C PHE A 100 -18.34 7.84 -13.51
N SER A 101 -19.66 7.95 -13.59
CA SER A 101 -20.38 8.95 -12.78
C SER A 101 -20.12 8.71 -11.29
N PRO A 102 -20.18 9.75 -10.43
CA PRO A 102 -20.10 9.60 -8.98
C PRO A 102 -20.99 8.49 -8.41
N TYR A 103 -20.37 7.42 -7.89
CA TYR A 103 -20.98 6.28 -7.22
C TYR A 103 -20.15 5.86 -6.00
N GLU A 104 -20.70 4.95 -5.18
CA GLU A 104 -19.91 4.32 -4.13
C GLU A 104 -18.76 3.49 -4.70
N TYR A 105 -19.02 2.77 -5.81
CA TYR A 105 -18.03 1.98 -6.56
C TYR A 105 -18.09 2.34 -8.05
N SER A 106 -16.92 2.59 -8.64
CA SER A 106 -16.73 2.72 -10.09
C SER A 106 -16.43 1.36 -10.71
N ILE A 107 -15.45 0.64 -10.16
CA ILE A 107 -15.04 -0.69 -10.61
C ILE A 107 -14.94 -1.62 -9.40
N ALA A 108 -15.46 -2.83 -9.51
CA ALA A 108 -15.29 -3.88 -8.51
C ALA A 108 -14.69 -5.13 -9.17
N VAL A 109 -13.48 -5.53 -8.76
CA VAL A 109 -12.76 -6.71 -9.23
C VAL A 109 -12.97 -7.85 -8.24
N GLU A 110 -13.43 -8.99 -8.75
CA GLU A 110 -13.77 -10.18 -7.97
C GLU A 110 -13.16 -11.42 -8.63
N ASN A 111 -12.59 -12.35 -7.85
CA ASN A 111 -12.07 -13.64 -8.32
C ASN A 111 -11.29 -13.54 -9.65
N SER A 112 -10.29 -12.65 -9.69
CA SER A 112 -9.52 -12.37 -10.90
C SER A 112 -8.03 -12.39 -10.62
N GLN A 113 -7.25 -12.83 -11.61
CA GLN A 113 -5.81 -12.99 -11.50
C GLN A 113 -5.10 -12.53 -12.77
N TRP A 114 -3.90 -11.94 -12.64
CA TRP A 114 -3.09 -11.44 -13.75
C TRP A 114 -3.83 -10.44 -14.61
N LEU A 115 -4.38 -9.42 -13.95
CA LEU A 115 -5.20 -8.38 -14.55
C LEU A 115 -4.55 -7.02 -14.34
N ARG A 116 -4.38 -6.27 -15.42
CA ARG A 116 -3.99 -4.86 -15.40
C ARG A 116 -5.17 -3.97 -15.77
N ILE A 117 -5.47 -2.99 -14.93
CA ILE A 117 -6.44 -1.92 -15.22
C ILE A 117 -5.64 -0.64 -15.43
N THR A 118 -5.65 -0.16 -16.67
CA THR A 118 -4.83 0.99 -17.09
C THR A 118 -5.62 1.96 -17.94
N SER A 119 -5.07 3.14 -18.21
CA SER A 119 -5.61 4.04 -19.22
C SER A 119 -4.54 4.66 -20.11
N LYS A 120 -4.96 5.11 -21.28
CA LYS A 120 -4.16 5.93 -22.18
C LYS A 120 -4.67 7.37 -22.11
N PRO A 121 -3.78 8.37 -22.15
CA PRO A 121 -4.18 9.75 -22.35
C PRO A 121 -5.03 9.89 -23.60
N VAL A 122 -5.94 10.86 -23.57
CA VAL A 122 -6.69 11.28 -24.75
C VAL A 122 -6.17 12.66 -25.12
N GLU A 123 -5.48 12.73 -26.25
CA GLU A 123 -4.80 13.93 -26.74
C GLU A 123 -5.72 15.16 -26.69
N ASP A 124 -5.20 16.28 -26.19
CA ASP A 124 -5.90 17.55 -25.99
C ASP A 124 -7.17 17.50 -25.10
N VAL A 125 -7.44 16.37 -24.44
CA VAL A 125 -8.65 16.19 -23.61
C VAL A 125 -8.30 15.87 -22.16
N SER A 126 -7.49 14.83 -21.90
CA SER A 126 -7.23 14.36 -20.54
C SER A 126 -5.94 13.53 -20.46
N GLU A 127 -5.15 13.74 -19.42
CA GLU A 127 -3.99 12.88 -19.08
C GLU A 127 -4.45 11.45 -18.71
N TYR A 128 -5.64 11.34 -18.12
CA TYR A 128 -6.23 10.06 -17.71
C TYR A 128 -7.43 9.71 -18.61
N GLY A 129 -7.33 8.57 -19.30
CA GLY A 129 -8.39 8.05 -20.16
C GLY A 129 -9.51 7.34 -19.40
N LEU A 130 -9.23 6.90 -18.17
CA LEU A 130 -10.22 6.35 -17.23
C LEU A 130 -10.33 7.28 -16.03
N ARG A 131 -11.53 7.84 -15.84
CA ARG A 131 -11.84 8.77 -14.74
C ARG A 131 -12.94 8.18 -13.87
N LEU A 132 -12.59 7.78 -12.66
CA LEU A 132 -13.44 7.02 -11.76
C LEU A 132 -14.04 7.93 -10.68
N GLY A 133 -15.31 8.31 -10.84
CA GLY A 133 -16.06 9.01 -9.80
C GLY A 133 -16.48 8.05 -8.68
N GLY A 134 -15.56 7.46 -7.92
CA GLY A 134 -15.90 6.48 -6.89
C GLY A 134 -14.84 5.39 -6.74
N THR A 135 -15.07 4.49 -5.80
CA THR A 135 -14.09 3.48 -5.37
C THR A 135 -13.71 2.51 -6.50
N LEU A 136 -12.43 2.21 -6.64
CA LEU A 136 -11.95 1.00 -7.30
C LEU A 136 -11.72 -0.08 -6.23
N GLY A 137 -12.55 -1.13 -6.25
CA GLY A 137 -12.46 -2.24 -5.33
C GLY A 137 -11.74 -3.44 -5.95
N VAL A 138 -10.88 -4.10 -5.17
CA VAL A 138 -10.29 -5.41 -5.50
C VAL A 138 -10.48 -6.35 -4.31
N GLY A 139 -11.17 -7.46 -4.52
CA GLY A 139 -11.46 -8.41 -3.46
C GLY A 139 -11.86 -9.78 -3.98
N THR A 140 -12.57 -10.54 -3.14
CA THR A 140 -13.09 -11.87 -3.47
C THR A 140 -12.00 -12.77 -4.06
N LEU A 141 -10.90 -12.96 -3.32
CA LEU A 141 -9.78 -13.83 -3.69
C LEU A 141 -9.02 -13.39 -4.96
N SER A 142 -9.06 -12.11 -5.33
CA SER A 142 -8.26 -11.57 -6.42
C SER A 142 -6.81 -11.32 -5.99
N GLU A 143 -5.85 -11.60 -6.87
CA GLU A 143 -4.41 -11.41 -6.67
C GLU A 143 -3.70 -11.17 -8.02
N GLN A 144 -2.43 -10.77 -8.03
CA GLN A 144 -1.69 -10.43 -9.25
C GLN A 144 -2.41 -9.34 -10.07
N ILE A 145 -2.64 -8.19 -9.42
CA ILE A 145 -3.41 -7.07 -9.97
C ILE A 145 -2.50 -5.84 -10.12
N GLU A 146 -2.48 -5.26 -11.31
CA GLU A 146 -1.80 -3.98 -11.61
C GLU A 146 -2.84 -2.89 -11.90
N ILE A 147 -2.68 -1.73 -11.26
CA ILE A 147 -3.58 -0.58 -11.39
C ILE A 147 -2.73 0.66 -11.65
N ASP A 148 -2.89 1.25 -12.83
CA ASP A 148 -2.04 2.36 -13.23
C ASP A 148 -2.70 3.38 -14.16
N HIS A 149 -2.18 4.61 -14.16
CA HIS A 149 -2.66 5.69 -15.02
C HIS A 149 -4.18 5.90 -14.92
N LEU A 150 -4.76 5.87 -13.71
CA LEU A 150 -6.17 6.19 -13.47
C LEU A 150 -6.32 7.51 -12.72
N GLU A 151 -7.38 8.26 -13.02
CA GLU A 151 -7.89 9.32 -12.15
C GLU A 151 -9.03 8.75 -11.31
N ILE A 152 -8.96 8.89 -9.99
CA ILE A 152 -10.02 8.49 -9.05
C ILE A 152 -10.39 9.70 -8.21
N TYR A 153 -11.68 10.04 -8.17
CA TYR A 153 -12.14 11.22 -7.48
C TYR A 153 -13.47 11.00 -6.76
N ARG A 154 -13.69 11.77 -5.68
CA ARG A 154 -14.97 11.79 -4.94
C ARG A 154 -15.44 10.43 -4.44
N ALA A 155 -14.50 9.52 -4.19
CA ALA A 155 -14.81 8.27 -3.52
C ALA A 155 -15.24 8.55 -2.08
N ARG A 156 -16.32 7.87 -1.63
CA ARG A 156 -16.91 8.13 -0.31
C ARG A 156 -16.11 7.49 0.82
N PHE A 157 -15.70 6.22 0.63
CA PHE A 157 -14.99 5.45 1.66
C PHE A 157 -13.49 5.29 1.38
N ALA A 158 -13.10 4.93 0.16
CA ALA A 158 -11.69 4.93 -0.23
C ALA A 158 -11.57 5.11 -1.75
N GLY A 159 -10.56 5.83 -2.23
CA GLY A 159 -10.25 5.86 -3.67
C GLY A 159 -10.01 4.45 -4.21
N MET A 160 -9.19 3.68 -3.51
CA MET A 160 -9.00 2.24 -3.74
C MET A 160 -9.31 1.44 -2.48
N LEU A 161 -10.10 0.37 -2.61
CA LEU A 161 -10.41 -0.56 -1.54
C LEU A 161 -9.95 -1.97 -1.92
N ILE A 162 -8.81 -2.40 -1.41
CA ILE A 162 -8.16 -3.64 -1.82
C ILE A 162 -8.07 -4.58 -0.63
N LYS A 163 -9.03 -5.51 -0.53
CA LYS A 163 -9.09 -6.53 0.52
C LYS A 163 -10.08 -7.63 0.15
N THR A 164 -9.89 -8.81 0.70
CA THR A 164 -10.93 -9.84 0.82
C THR A 164 -11.37 -9.91 2.27
N ASP A 165 -12.67 -9.68 2.53
CA ASP A 165 -13.21 -9.89 3.86
C ASP A 165 -13.33 -11.38 4.16
N PRO A 166 -12.91 -11.86 5.35
CA PRO A 166 -13.12 -13.24 5.72
C PRO A 166 -14.62 -13.49 5.91
N THR A 167 -15.09 -14.61 5.34
CA THR A 167 -16.50 -15.06 5.36
C THR A 167 -16.60 -16.47 5.96
N CYS A 168 -17.76 -17.12 5.88
CA CYS A 168 -17.87 -18.55 6.24
C CYS A 168 -17.25 -19.49 5.19
N ASP A 169 -16.85 -18.98 4.02
CA ASP A 169 -16.03 -19.74 3.08
C ASP A 169 -14.57 -19.76 3.56
N ALA A 170 -14.08 -20.97 3.84
CA ALA A 170 -12.71 -21.20 4.28
C ALA A 170 -11.66 -20.69 3.30
N ALA A 171 -11.97 -20.59 2.00
CA ALA A 171 -11.04 -20.04 1.02
C ALA A 171 -10.65 -18.58 1.32
N THR A 172 -11.47 -17.84 2.06
CA THR A 172 -11.20 -16.43 2.45
C THR A 172 -10.34 -16.28 3.71
N TRP A 173 -9.96 -17.39 4.36
CA TRP A 173 -9.25 -17.37 5.63
C TRP A 173 -7.73 -17.30 5.44
N ALA A 174 -7.03 -16.76 6.44
CA ALA A 174 -5.59 -16.51 6.41
C ALA A 174 -4.74 -17.72 6.04
N GLU A 175 -5.14 -18.92 6.46
CA GLU A 175 -4.46 -20.18 6.17
C GLU A 175 -4.60 -20.66 4.72
N ASN A 176 -5.60 -20.16 3.99
CA ASN A 176 -5.96 -20.63 2.65
C ASN A 176 -5.70 -19.57 1.57
N PHE A 177 -5.61 -18.29 1.93
CA PHE A 177 -5.40 -17.20 0.99
C PHE A 177 -4.44 -16.13 1.51
N THR A 178 -3.51 -15.74 0.65
CA THR A 178 -2.64 -14.57 0.79
C THR A 178 -2.80 -13.76 -0.47
N MET A 179 -3.21 -12.50 -0.35
CA MET A 179 -3.32 -11.62 -1.50
C MET A 179 -1.91 -11.12 -1.85
N THR A 180 -1.45 -11.49 -3.04
CA THR A 180 -0.08 -11.21 -3.51
C THR A 180 -0.06 -10.51 -4.86
N GLY A 181 1.06 -9.90 -5.22
CA GLY A 181 1.26 -9.35 -6.57
C GLY A 181 0.44 -8.10 -6.86
N ILE A 182 0.27 -7.22 -5.88
CA ILE A 182 -0.47 -5.97 -6.08
C ILE A 182 0.50 -4.86 -6.50
N ARG A 183 0.21 -4.20 -7.62
CA ARG A 183 0.98 -3.06 -8.16
C ARG A 183 0.06 -1.88 -8.36
N ILE A 184 0.40 -0.73 -7.77
CA ILE A 184 -0.40 0.49 -7.85
C ILE A 184 0.52 1.66 -8.14
N HIS A 185 0.45 2.22 -9.35
CA HIS A 185 1.36 3.30 -9.73
C HIS A 185 0.84 4.30 -10.74
N ASN A 186 1.41 5.50 -10.75
CA ASN A 186 1.05 6.56 -11.70
C ASN A 186 -0.45 6.93 -11.69
N ASN A 187 -1.14 6.70 -10.57
CA ASN A 187 -2.53 7.10 -10.41
C ASN A 187 -2.64 8.49 -9.80
N TYR A 188 -3.74 9.17 -10.08
CA TYR A 188 -4.14 10.41 -9.42
C TYR A 188 -5.43 10.18 -8.63
N ILE A 189 -5.34 10.21 -7.29
CA ILE A 189 -6.48 10.06 -6.40
C ILE A 189 -6.73 11.38 -5.70
N HIS A 190 -7.93 11.96 -5.82
CA HIS A 190 -8.18 13.26 -5.21
C HIS A 190 -9.61 13.51 -4.77
N ASP A 191 -9.74 14.47 -3.84
CA ASP A 191 -11.04 14.96 -3.34
C ASP A 191 -11.96 13.80 -2.91
N THR A 192 -11.40 12.81 -2.18
CA THR A 192 -12.23 11.79 -1.52
C THR A 192 -13.09 12.47 -0.46
N GLU A 193 -14.32 12.02 -0.27
CA GLU A 193 -15.28 12.74 0.57
C GLU A 193 -14.95 12.58 2.06
N SER A 194 -15.36 11.49 2.69
CA SER A 194 -14.96 11.18 4.07
C SER A 194 -13.79 10.20 4.14
N GLY A 195 -13.45 9.60 3.01
CA GLY A 195 -12.70 8.36 2.91
C GLY A 195 -11.20 8.49 2.69
N GLU A 196 -10.52 7.35 2.76
CA GLU A 196 -9.08 7.23 2.53
C GLU A 196 -8.73 7.40 1.03
N GLY A 197 -7.46 7.63 0.73
CA GLY A 197 -6.97 7.56 -0.65
C GLY A 197 -6.88 6.11 -1.09
N MET A 198 -6.18 5.30 -0.30
CA MET A 198 -6.02 3.87 -0.52
C MET A 198 -6.20 3.11 0.80
N TYR A 199 -7.20 2.23 0.85
CA TYR A 199 -7.43 1.27 1.93
C TYR A 199 -7.01 -0.12 1.43
N ILE A 200 -5.84 -0.61 1.86
CA ILE A 200 -5.26 -1.86 1.38
C ILE A 200 -5.02 -2.82 2.57
N GLY A 201 -5.60 -4.01 2.48
CA GLY A 201 -5.55 -5.03 3.53
C GLY A 201 -6.57 -4.80 4.64
N TYR A 202 -6.92 -5.89 5.32
CA TYR A 202 -7.91 -5.88 6.40
C TYR A 202 -7.27 -5.37 7.71
N THR A 203 -7.94 -4.45 8.42
CA THR A 203 -7.41 -3.83 9.67
C THR A 203 -7.66 -4.66 10.93
N GLY A 204 -8.72 -5.46 10.98
CA GLY A 204 -9.03 -6.27 12.16
C GLY A 204 -8.13 -7.52 12.29
N ARG A 205 -7.93 -8.00 13.53
CA ARG A 205 -7.12 -9.22 13.76
C ARG A 205 -7.86 -10.51 13.41
N SER A 206 -9.15 -10.53 13.70
CA SER A 206 -10.04 -11.66 13.47
C SER A 206 -11.49 -11.17 13.42
N ARG A 207 -12.40 -12.06 13.04
CA ARG A 207 -13.84 -11.82 13.07
C ARG A 207 -14.53 -13.08 13.58
N THR A 208 -15.53 -12.93 14.44
CA THR A 208 -16.41 -14.05 14.81
C THR A 208 -17.65 -14.02 13.92
N LEU A 209 -17.90 -15.12 13.22
CA LEU A 209 -18.99 -15.32 12.29
C LEU A 209 -19.87 -16.47 12.76
N LEU A 210 -21.16 -16.43 12.42
CA LEU A 210 -22.06 -17.57 12.60
C LEU A 210 -22.05 -18.40 11.30
N CYS A 211 -21.33 -19.53 11.30
CA CYS A 211 -21.21 -20.44 10.16
C CYS A 211 -21.84 -21.78 10.53
N ASP A 212 -22.82 -22.23 9.75
CA ASP A 212 -23.56 -23.48 10.01
C ASP A 212 -24.03 -23.62 11.47
N ASN A 213 -24.65 -22.55 11.99
CA ASN A 213 -25.11 -22.41 13.39
C ASN A 213 -24.03 -22.53 14.47
N THR A 214 -22.75 -22.45 14.08
CA THR A 214 -21.61 -22.46 14.99
C THR A 214 -20.90 -21.11 14.95
N LEU A 215 -20.57 -20.56 16.12
CA LEU A 215 -19.73 -19.36 16.18
C LEU A 215 -18.28 -19.75 15.87
N THR A 216 -17.76 -19.26 14.74
CA THR A 216 -16.43 -19.54 14.23
C THR A 216 -15.62 -18.26 14.22
N THR A 217 -14.46 -18.26 14.87
CA THR A 217 -13.49 -17.16 14.76
C THR A 217 -12.60 -17.40 13.55
N VAL A 218 -12.66 -16.48 12.58
CA VAL A 218 -11.91 -16.53 11.33
C VAL A 218 -10.85 -15.42 11.30
N TYR A 219 -9.75 -15.67 10.60
CA TYR A 219 -8.64 -14.74 10.48
C TYR A 219 -8.55 -14.23 9.03
N PRO A 220 -8.38 -12.92 8.81
CA PRO A 220 -8.30 -12.34 7.47
C PRO A 220 -6.96 -12.66 6.79
N HIS A 221 -6.98 -12.68 5.46
CA HIS A 221 -5.79 -12.89 4.64
C HIS A 221 -4.66 -11.89 4.95
N LYS A 222 -3.43 -12.31 4.65
CA LYS A 222 -2.25 -11.44 4.66
C LYS A 222 -1.99 -10.84 3.28
N LEU A 223 -1.16 -9.81 3.27
CA LEU A 223 -0.60 -9.19 2.08
C LEU A 223 0.87 -9.55 1.95
N GLN A 224 1.30 -9.88 0.74
CA GLN A 224 2.71 -10.06 0.40
C GLN A 224 2.96 -9.49 -0.99
N ASP A 225 4.17 -9.01 -1.29
CA ASP A 225 4.49 -8.53 -2.64
C ASP A 225 3.55 -7.40 -3.12
N VAL A 226 3.48 -6.32 -2.33
CA VAL A 226 2.65 -5.13 -2.60
C VAL A 226 3.54 -3.93 -2.89
N HIS A 227 3.40 -3.33 -4.07
CA HIS A 227 4.21 -2.19 -4.48
C HIS A 227 3.30 -1.01 -4.85
N ILE A 228 3.48 0.11 -4.16
CA ILE A 228 2.70 1.34 -4.32
C ILE A 228 3.66 2.48 -4.61
N PHE A 229 3.70 2.98 -5.84
CA PHE A 229 4.71 3.96 -6.21
C PHE A 229 4.28 4.99 -7.24
N ASP A 230 4.91 6.16 -7.22
CA ASP A 230 4.68 7.25 -8.19
C ASP A 230 3.19 7.65 -8.32
N ASN A 231 2.39 7.48 -7.25
CA ASN A 231 1.01 7.96 -7.21
C ASN A 231 0.96 9.39 -6.69
N LYS A 232 -0.01 10.16 -7.18
CA LYS A 232 -0.37 11.47 -6.66
C LYS A 232 -1.68 11.37 -5.89
N LEU A 233 -1.67 11.77 -4.63
CA LEU A 233 -2.85 11.86 -3.78
C LEU A 233 -3.06 13.31 -3.35
N GLU A 234 -4.27 13.84 -3.51
CA GLU A 234 -4.57 15.25 -3.24
C GLU A 234 -5.92 15.46 -2.55
N ASN A 235 -5.95 16.23 -1.46
CA ASN A 235 -7.15 16.55 -0.68
C ASN A 235 -7.93 15.29 -0.27
N ILE A 236 -7.26 14.39 0.44
CA ILE A 236 -7.87 13.15 0.90
C ILE A 236 -8.66 13.39 2.19
N GLY A 237 -9.90 12.88 2.23
CA GLY A 237 -10.81 13.00 3.36
C GLY A 237 -10.23 12.44 4.65
N ALA A 238 -9.73 11.20 4.62
CA ALA A 238 -9.12 10.50 5.75
C ALA A 238 -7.62 10.22 5.53
N ASP A 239 -7.16 9.00 5.77
CA ASP A 239 -5.76 8.59 5.56
C ASP A 239 -5.38 8.60 4.07
N GLY A 240 -4.15 9.02 3.74
CA GLY A 240 -3.66 9.02 2.37
C GLY A 240 -3.50 7.61 1.82
N ILE A 241 -2.48 6.90 2.28
CA ILE A 241 -2.21 5.50 1.93
C ILE A 241 -2.21 4.66 3.20
N GLN A 242 -3.12 3.70 3.30
CA GLN A 242 -3.15 2.71 4.36
C GLN A 242 -2.86 1.32 3.77
N VAL A 243 -1.87 0.63 4.34
CA VAL A 243 -1.54 -0.77 3.99
C VAL A 243 -1.38 -1.58 5.26
N ASN A 244 -2.27 -2.54 5.51
CA ASN A 244 -2.30 -3.35 6.73
C ASN A 244 -2.22 -4.85 6.44
N SER A 245 -1.97 -5.64 7.49
CA SER A 245 -1.83 -7.10 7.41
C SER A 245 -0.70 -7.58 6.49
N ILE A 246 0.37 -6.79 6.40
CA ILE A 246 1.55 -7.12 5.59
C ILE A 246 2.38 -8.23 6.25
N GLN A 247 2.75 -9.22 5.45
CA GLN A 247 3.65 -10.31 5.83
C GLN A 247 5.09 -10.09 5.33
N GLY A 248 5.27 -9.39 4.21
CA GLY A 248 6.60 -8.96 3.75
C GLY A 248 6.64 -8.54 2.28
N ASN A 249 7.85 -8.23 1.81
CA ASN A 249 8.14 -7.77 0.45
C ASN A 249 7.20 -6.65 -0.01
N THR A 250 7.07 -5.59 0.79
CA THR A 250 6.19 -4.44 0.47
C THR A 250 6.97 -3.15 0.34
N PHE A 251 6.67 -2.39 -0.71
CA PHE A 251 7.33 -1.12 -1.04
C PHE A 251 6.31 -0.01 -1.23
N VAL A 252 6.45 1.09 -0.50
CA VAL A 252 5.63 2.30 -0.66
C VAL A 252 6.57 3.45 -0.99
N ASN A 253 6.72 3.77 -2.28
CA ASN A 253 7.84 4.59 -2.76
C ASN A 253 7.43 5.77 -3.63
N ASN A 254 8.11 6.91 -3.50
CA ASN A 254 7.99 8.05 -4.43
C ASN A 254 6.55 8.58 -4.65
N ASN A 255 5.64 8.32 -3.71
CA ASN A 255 4.29 8.87 -3.79
C ASN A 255 4.31 10.34 -3.35
N THR A 256 3.49 11.17 -4.00
CA THR A 256 3.25 12.56 -3.60
C THR A 256 1.88 12.67 -2.98
N ILE A 257 1.83 13.04 -1.71
CA ILE A 257 0.61 13.17 -0.92
C ILE A 257 0.48 14.62 -0.47
N TYR A 258 -0.52 15.32 -1.01
CA TYR A 258 -0.85 16.69 -0.66
C TYR A 258 -2.18 16.72 0.09
N ARG A 259 -2.13 17.00 1.38
CA ARG A 259 -3.28 17.10 2.28
C ARG A 259 -4.06 15.80 2.48
N THR A 260 -4.03 15.29 3.70
CA THR A 260 -4.88 14.20 4.19
C THR A 260 -5.63 14.65 5.43
N GLY A 261 -6.67 13.92 5.84
CA GLY A 261 -7.50 14.31 6.98
C GLY A 261 -8.28 15.60 6.72
N VAL A 262 -8.71 15.86 5.48
CA VAL A 262 -9.51 17.04 5.12
C VAL A 262 -10.91 16.98 5.73
N SER A 263 -11.49 15.78 5.84
CA SER A 263 -12.85 15.52 6.31
C SER A 263 -12.97 14.09 6.85
N PRO A 264 -12.14 13.71 7.84
CA PRO A 264 -12.01 12.33 8.24
C PRO A 264 -13.27 11.88 8.99
N PHE A 265 -13.67 10.62 8.78
CA PHE A 265 -14.79 10.04 9.54
C PHE A 265 -14.46 9.84 11.02
N ASP A 266 -13.18 9.89 11.39
CA ASP A 266 -12.71 10.04 12.76
C ASP A 266 -11.52 11.01 12.82
N LEU A 267 -11.73 12.18 13.45
CA LEU A 267 -10.74 13.26 13.54
C LEU A 267 -9.49 12.90 14.35
N HIS A 268 -9.51 11.82 15.14
CA HIS A 268 -8.42 11.46 16.04
C HIS A 268 -7.52 10.36 15.45
N TRP A 269 -8.08 9.49 14.60
CA TRP A 269 -7.38 8.29 14.17
C TRP A 269 -7.24 8.14 12.66
N GLN A 270 -7.97 8.92 11.84
CA GLN A 270 -8.12 8.65 10.40
C GLN A 270 -7.71 9.86 9.56
N ASN A 271 -6.50 10.37 9.78
CA ASN A 271 -5.99 11.61 9.19
C ASN A 271 -4.48 11.58 8.89
N THR A 272 -3.89 10.39 8.79
CA THR A 272 -2.46 10.14 8.57
C THR A 272 -2.07 10.32 7.10
N GLY A 273 -0.82 10.67 6.82
CA GLY A 273 -0.28 10.66 5.46
C GLY A 273 -0.15 9.23 4.91
N ILE A 274 0.74 8.43 5.53
CA ILE A 274 0.92 7.00 5.22
C ILE A 274 0.82 6.16 6.50
N GLN A 275 -0.03 5.14 6.48
CA GLN A 275 -0.14 4.13 7.54
C GLN A 275 0.33 2.76 7.05
N ILE A 276 1.25 2.15 7.81
CA ILE A 276 1.77 0.80 7.58
C ILE A 276 1.44 -0.09 8.76
N GLY A 277 0.86 -1.25 8.48
CA GLY A 277 0.58 -2.33 9.44
C GLY A 277 1.12 -3.67 8.96
N GLY A 278 2.24 -4.11 9.52
CA GLY A 278 2.86 -5.40 9.24
C GLY A 278 4.38 -5.31 9.13
N ASN A 279 4.99 -6.41 8.70
CA ASN A 279 6.44 -6.60 8.81
C ASN A 279 7.14 -6.54 7.45
N ASP A 280 8.45 -6.26 7.45
CA ASP A 280 9.31 -6.25 6.26
C ASP A 280 8.78 -5.33 5.15
N VAL A 281 8.75 -4.03 5.48
CA VAL A 281 8.23 -2.96 4.63
C VAL A 281 9.29 -1.91 4.40
N GLU A 282 9.46 -1.46 3.16
CA GLU A 282 10.22 -0.26 2.84
C GLU A 282 9.28 0.88 2.43
N VAL A 283 9.43 2.02 3.09
CA VAL A 283 8.73 3.27 2.77
C VAL A 283 9.79 4.30 2.39
N ARG A 284 9.91 4.66 1.11
CA ARG A 284 11.04 5.46 0.64
C ARG A 284 10.68 6.58 -0.32
N GLY A 285 11.30 7.74 -0.15
CA GLY A 285 11.24 8.81 -1.15
C GLY A 285 9.87 9.47 -1.32
N ASN A 286 8.93 9.22 -0.41
CA ASN A 286 7.60 9.82 -0.48
C ASN A 286 7.65 11.28 -0.03
N LEU A 287 6.84 12.12 -0.66
CA LEU A 287 6.54 13.47 -0.20
C LEU A 287 5.17 13.47 0.45
N ILE A 288 5.11 13.82 1.74
CA ILE A 288 3.89 14.06 2.49
C ILE A 288 3.88 15.53 2.89
N TYR A 289 2.94 16.28 2.34
CA TYR A 289 2.74 17.69 2.65
C TYR A 289 1.37 17.89 3.28
N ARG A 290 1.35 18.33 4.54
CA ARG A 290 0.16 18.66 5.34
C ARG A 290 -0.79 17.49 5.62
N SER A 291 -0.32 16.44 6.30
CA SER A 291 -1.25 15.47 6.90
C SER A 291 -2.02 16.09 8.07
N GLY A 292 -3.30 15.79 8.21
CA GLY A 292 -4.12 16.28 9.32
C GLY A 292 -3.65 15.74 10.69
N GLY A 293 -3.18 14.50 10.72
CA GLY A 293 -2.57 13.84 11.86
C GLY A 293 -1.08 13.56 11.62
N ASN A 294 -0.66 12.33 11.92
CA ASN A 294 0.72 11.91 11.75
C ASN A 294 1.13 11.97 10.27
N GLY A 295 2.37 12.37 9.99
CA GLY A 295 2.92 12.23 8.64
C GLY A 295 2.94 10.75 8.24
N MET A 296 3.50 9.92 9.11
CA MET A 296 3.44 8.47 9.00
C MET A 296 3.07 7.79 10.32
N MET A 297 2.30 6.70 10.22
CA MET A 297 2.03 5.78 11.32
C MET A 297 2.55 4.39 10.95
N ILE A 298 3.47 3.85 11.75
CA ILE A 298 4.15 2.58 11.50
C ILE A 298 3.83 1.60 12.61
N GLU A 299 3.24 0.46 12.27
CA GLU A 299 2.94 -0.63 13.19
C GLU A 299 3.49 -1.95 12.64
N GLY A 300 4.52 -2.52 13.27
CA GLY A 300 5.12 -3.77 12.82
C GLY A 300 6.58 -3.89 13.26
N ASP A 301 7.31 -4.79 12.62
CA ASP A 301 8.74 -5.02 12.80
C ASP A 301 9.47 -4.99 11.44
N ALA A 302 10.79 -4.76 11.43
CA ALA A 302 11.62 -4.70 10.21
C ALA A 302 11.17 -3.64 9.17
N VAL A 303 10.64 -2.51 9.63
CA VAL A 303 10.23 -1.40 8.74
C VAL A 303 11.40 -0.44 8.48
N ARG A 304 11.63 -0.12 7.20
CA ARG A 304 12.64 0.84 6.73
C ARG A 304 11.96 2.09 6.18
N VAL A 305 12.13 3.22 6.88
CA VAL A 305 11.61 4.54 6.50
C VAL A 305 12.78 5.39 6.03
N LEU A 306 12.92 5.55 4.71
CA LEU A 306 14.14 6.04 4.08
C LEU A 306 13.87 7.27 3.20
N ASN A 307 14.62 8.36 3.40
CA ASN A 307 14.62 9.52 2.49
C ASN A 307 13.22 10.10 2.18
N ASN A 308 12.29 10.05 3.13
CA ASN A 308 10.97 10.64 2.96
C ASN A 308 10.99 12.11 3.37
N HIS A 309 10.18 12.92 2.71
CA HIS A 309 9.95 14.32 3.04
C HIS A 309 8.58 14.46 3.70
N ILE A 310 8.57 14.75 4.99
CA ILE A 310 7.36 14.91 5.80
C ILE A 310 7.29 16.36 6.27
N ILE A 311 6.35 17.10 5.72
CA ILE A 311 6.32 18.56 5.85
C ILE A 311 4.94 18.97 6.37
N TYR A 312 4.92 19.69 7.49
CA TYR A 312 3.70 20.19 8.16
C TYR A 312 2.70 19.11 8.57
N ALA A 313 3.18 18.01 9.16
CA ALA A 313 2.29 17.03 9.78
C ALA A 313 1.55 17.66 10.98
N GLY A 314 0.24 17.48 11.09
CA GLY A 314 -0.57 18.05 12.17
C GLY A 314 -0.25 17.49 13.55
N GLU A 315 0.29 16.27 13.62
CA GLU A 315 0.78 15.65 14.85
C GLU A 315 2.28 15.35 14.79
N ASN A 316 2.68 14.08 14.87
CA ASN A 316 4.08 13.68 14.79
C ASN A 316 4.49 13.59 13.31
N GLY A 317 5.75 13.83 13.00
CA GLY A 317 6.28 13.50 11.69
C GLY A 317 6.11 12.01 11.43
N ILE A 318 6.61 11.20 12.36
CA ILE A 318 6.46 9.74 12.35
C ILE A 318 6.05 9.27 13.75
N PHE A 319 4.96 8.51 13.83
CA PHE A 319 4.63 7.69 15.00
C PHE A 319 4.89 6.23 14.66
N ALA A 320 5.59 5.51 15.53
CA ALA A 320 5.92 4.11 15.30
C ALA A 320 5.76 3.26 16.55
N ARG A 321 5.26 2.03 16.37
CA ARG A 321 5.13 1.01 17.40
C ARG A 321 5.28 -0.39 16.78
N ASN A 322 5.35 -1.40 17.64
CA ASN A 322 5.26 -2.80 17.24
C ASN A 322 4.29 -3.56 18.16
N MET A 323 4.04 -4.83 17.86
CA MET A 323 3.08 -5.64 18.63
C MET A 323 3.47 -5.77 20.10
N ALA A 324 4.78 -5.78 20.41
CA ALA A 324 5.28 -5.89 21.78
C ALA A 324 4.86 -4.73 22.69
N GLN A 325 4.53 -3.56 22.11
CA GLN A 325 3.98 -2.43 22.85
C GLN A 325 2.57 -2.71 23.40
N GLN A 326 1.81 -3.62 22.77
CA GLN A 326 0.47 -4.02 23.18
C GLN A 326 0.47 -5.34 23.95
N ASP A 327 1.43 -6.21 23.67
CA ASP A 327 1.67 -7.46 24.38
C ASP A 327 3.15 -7.61 24.72
N ALA A 328 3.52 -7.23 25.95
CA ALA A 328 4.90 -7.25 26.42
C ALA A 328 5.52 -8.66 26.51
N SER A 329 4.72 -9.74 26.35
CA SER A 329 5.24 -11.11 26.27
C SER A 329 5.95 -11.40 24.95
N ILE A 330 5.69 -10.61 23.91
CA ILE A 330 6.35 -10.72 22.61
C ILE A 330 7.79 -10.22 22.74
N GLN A 331 8.73 -11.07 22.31
CA GLN A 331 10.17 -10.85 22.38
C GLN A 331 10.80 -11.01 21.00
N ASN A 332 12.02 -10.46 20.85
CA ASN A 332 12.85 -10.59 19.65
C ASN A 332 12.21 -10.00 18.38
N GLY A 333 11.44 -8.90 18.51
CA GLY A 333 10.99 -8.12 17.35
C GLY A 333 12.16 -7.63 16.51
N LEU A 334 11.94 -7.32 15.23
CA LEU A 334 13.02 -6.81 14.37
C LEU A 334 13.02 -5.28 14.38
N PRO A 335 14.20 -4.64 14.46
CA PRO A 335 14.30 -3.18 14.56
C PRO A 335 13.79 -2.48 13.30
N HIS A 336 13.56 -1.18 13.45
CA HIS A 336 13.24 -0.26 12.37
C HIS A 336 14.45 0.57 11.99
N ASP A 337 14.47 1.02 10.74
CA ASP A 337 15.44 1.99 10.23
C ASP A 337 14.74 3.29 9.85
N TYR A 338 15.20 4.40 10.42
CA TYR A 338 14.81 5.75 10.05
C TYR A 338 16.05 6.47 9.53
N LYS A 339 16.21 6.53 8.20
CA LYS A 339 17.42 7.07 7.58
C LYS A 339 17.14 8.18 6.58
N GLY A 340 17.86 9.28 6.69
CA GLY A 340 17.87 10.32 5.66
C GLY A 340 16.54 11.06 5.48
N ASN A 341 15.60 10.93 6.42
CA ASN A 341 14.30 11.57 6.30
C ASN A 341 14.42 13.07 6.62
N LEU A 342 13.65 13.87 5.89
CA LEU A 342 13.46 15.29 6.14
C LEU A 342 12.11 15.48 6.81
N ILE A 343 12.11 16.00 8.04
CA ILE A 343 10.88 16.25 8.80
C ILE A 343 10.83 17.73 9.18
N ILE A 344 9.87 18.45 8.61
CA ILE A 344 9.76 19.91 8.76
C ILE A 344 8.44 20.24 9.44
N HIS A 345 8.52 21.00 10.54
CA HIS A 345 7.40 21.54 11.32
C HIS A 345 6.29 20.52 11.60
N PRO A 346 6.58 19.36 12.23
CA PRO A 346 5.53 18.53 12.81
C PRO A 346 4.85 19.29 13.95
N GLY A 347 3.56 19.12 14.16
CA GLY A 347 2.81 19.72 15.26
C GLY A 347 3.23 19.20 16.65
N SER A 348 3.92 18.07 16.71
CA SER A 348 4.43 17.44 17.92
C SER A 348 5.88 16.96 17.74
N TYR A 349 6.17 15.67 17.89
CA TYR A 349 7.54 15.15 17.75
C TYR A 349 7.87 14.84 16.29
N ALA A 350 9.15 15.00 15.90
CA ALA A 350 9.59 14.53 14.59
C ALA A 350 9.50 13.01 14.46
N LEU A 351 10.00 12.27 15.46
CA LEU A 351 9.81 10.83 15.58
C LEU A 351 9.38 10.44 17.00
N LYS A 352 8.26 9.73 17.10
CA LYS A 352 7.78 9.11 18.33
C LYS A 352 7.85 7.58 18.17
N LEU A 353 8.90 6.98 18.72
CA LEU A 353 9.25 5.57 18.53
C LEU A 353 8.97 4.76 19.79
N TYR A 354 7.89 3.99 19.72
CA TYR A 354 7.34 3.18 20.82
C TYR A 354 7.44 1.67 20.54
N ALA A 355 8.18 1.28 19.50
CA ALA A 355 8.53 -0.12 19.28
C ALA A 355 9.56 -0.58 20.33
N ILE A 356 9.31 -1.72 20.95
CA ILE A 356 10.10 -2.27 22.07
C ILE A 356 10.36 -3.77 21.89
N ASN A 357 11.18 -4.35 22.76
CA ASN A 357 11.53 -5.78 22.79
C ASN A 357 12.10 -6.29 21.45
N THR A 358 12.88 -5.46 20.77
CA THR A 358 13.56 -5.83 19.54
C THR A 358 14.86 -6.59 19.81
N ALA A 359 15.25 -7.47 18.88
CA ALA A 359 16.48 -8.27 18.97
C ALA A 359 17.76 -7.40 18.88
N SER A 360 17.64 -6.18 18.36
CA SER A 360 18.72 -5.20 18.28
C SER A 360 18.13 -3.79 18.23
N ALA A 361 19.01 -2.78 18.28
CA ALA A 361 18.62 -1.37 18.29
C ALA A 361 18.00 -0.92 16.96
N HIS A 362 16.93 -0.12 17.06
CA HIS A 362 16.44 0.72 15.97
C HIS A 362 17.55 1.68 15.51
N ARG A 363 17.67 1.92 14.20
CA ARG A 363 18.65 2.87 13.65
C ARG A 363 17.96 4.17 13.29
N ILE A 364 18.40 5.28 13.89
CA ILE A 364 17.88 6.62 13.62
C ILE A 364 19.08 7.44 13.15
N ILE A 365 19.28 7.55 11.85
CA ILE A 365 20.55 8.00 11.26
C ILE A 365 20.33 9.06 10.19
N GLU A 366 21.13 10.12 10.20
CA GLU A 366 21.19 11.12 9.11
C GLU A 366 19.83 11.80 8.81
N ASN A 367 18.93 11.87 9.78
CA ASN A 367 17.66 12.57 9.60
C ASN A 367 17.86 14.08 9.80
N SER A 368 17.18 14.88 8.98
CA SER A 368 17.15 16.34 9.08
C SER A 368 15.79 16.79 9.60
N ILE A 369 15.80 17.51 10.71
CA ILE A 369 14.59 17.87 11.45
C ILE A 369 14.56 19.37 11.64
N GLU A 370 13.47 20.01 11.25
CA GLU A 370 13.20 21.42 11.51
C GLU A 370 11.92 21.56 12.34
N ASN A 371 11.95 22.32 13.43
CA ASN A 371 10.76 22.65 14.22
C ASN A 371 10.81 24.09 14.78
N ASP A 372 9.71 24.49 15.41
CA ASP A 372 9.49 25.82 16.00
C ASP A 372 10.22 26.06 17.33
N GLY A 373 11.01 25.08 17.79
CA GLY A 373 11.69 25.14 19.08
C GLY A 373 10.78 24.84 20.28
N SER A 374 9.54 24.40 20.06
CA SER A 374 8.66 24.00 21.15
C SER A 374 9.20 22.82 21.94
N VAL A 375 8.94 22.83 23.24
CA VAL A 375 9.42 21.83 24.20
C VAL A 375 8.26 21.04 24.78
N ASP A 376 8.55 19.84 25.27
CA ASP A 376 7.60 19.00 25.99
C ASP A 376 7.40 19.45 27.45
N ALA A 377 6.55 18.72 28.20
CA ALA A 377 6.26 19.02 29.60
C ALA A 377 7.48 18.92 30.54
N ALA A 378 8.56 18.27 30.10
CA ALA A 378 9.83 18.17 30.82
C ALA A 378 10.88 19.18 30.31
N GLY A 379 10.49 20.11 29.42
CA GLY A 379 11.38 21.13 28.86
C GLY A 379 12.35 20.61 27.79
N ARG A 380 12.10 19.42 27.22
CA ARG A 380 12.96 18.82 26.18
C ARG A 380 12.46 19.20 24.79
N PRO A 381 13.35 19.39 23.79
CA PRO A 381 12.94 19.62 22.41
C PRO A 381 12.07 18.47 21.88
N LYS A 382 11.01 18.80 21.13
CA LYS A 382 10.15 17.80 20.49
C LYS A 382 10.77 17.20 19.22
N THR A 383 11.98 16.66 19.36
CA THR A 383 12.70 16.00 18.25
C THR A 383 12.37 14.52 18.25
N PHE A 384 12.78 13.81 19.31
CA PHE A 384 12.53 12.38 19.47
C PHE A 384 11.81 12.09 20.79
N SER A 385 10.82 11.20 20.74
CA SER A 385 10.14 10.65 21.92
C SER A 385 10.21 9.14 21.90
N TYR A 386 10.64 8.56 23.00
CA TYR A 386 10.68 7.10 23.20
C TYR A 386 9.66 6.70 24.25
N LEU A 387 9.13 5.48 24.15
CA LEU A 387 8.17 4.97 25.14
C LEU A 387 8.79 4.94 26.54
N ASN A 388 10.00 4.41 26.63
CA ASN A 388 10.84 4.31 27.82
C ASN A 388 12.24 3.77 27.41
N ASP A 389 13.06 3.38 28.39
CA ASP A 389 14.40 2.84 28.15
C ASP A 389 14.42 1.45 27.50
N SER A 390 13.28 0.77 27.38
CA SER A 390 13.17 -0.51 26.65
C SER A 390 13.24 -0.35 25.13
N VAL A 391 13.16 0.89 24.61
CA VAL A 391 13.39 1.18 23.19
C VAL A 391 14.89 1.13 22.91
N LEU A 392 15.38 -0.02 22.43
CA LEU A 392 16.77 -0.17 21.98
C LEU A 392 17.02 0.69 20.74
N ARG A 393 18.02 1.56 20.76
CA ARG A 393 18.22 2.54 19.69
C ARG A 393 19.67 2.94 19.51
N HIS A 394 20.02 3.26 18.27
CA HIS A 394 21.29 3.83 17.87
C HIS A 394 21.01 5.09 17.04
N GLU A 395 21.39 6.24 17.61
CA GLU A 395 21.21 7.57 17.02
C GLU A 395 22.56 8.07 16.51
N LEU A 396 22.64 8.46 15.24
CA LEU A 396 23.89 8.93 14.62
C LEU A 396 23.63 10.02 13.58
N ASN A 397 24.38 11.13 13.64
CA ASN A 397 24.35 12.21 12.65
C ASN A 397 22.94 12.76 12.33
N ASN A 398 22.03 12.79 13.31
CA ASN A 398 20.76 13.47 13.13
C ASN A 398 20.96 14.97 13.36
N HIS A 399 20.39 15.79 12.48
CA HIS A 399 20.51 17.24 12.51
C HIS A 399 19.17 17.85 12.91
N HIS A 400 19.18 18.66 13.97
CA HIS A 400 18.00 19.40 14.42
C HIS A 400 18.25 20.90 14.27
N TYR A 401 17.38 21.54 13.51
CA TYR A 401 17.32 22.97 13.28
C TYR A 401 16.09 23.53 13.99
N VAL A 402 16.28 24.63 14.71
CA VAL A 402 15.19 25.41 15.27
C VAL A 402 15.09 26.68 14.44
N THR A 403 13.95 26.86 13.79
CA THR A 403 13.66 28.08 13.05
C THR A 403 12.64 28.90 13.85
N GLN A 404 12.98 30.15 14.13
CA GLN A 404 11.96 31.11 14.57
C GLN A 404 11.00 31.26 13.39
N SER A 405 9.74 30.90 13.58
CA SER A 405 8.70 31.12 12.58
C SER A 405 8.82 32.56 12.07
N ALA A 406 9.07 32.74 10.77
CA ALA A 406 9.08 34.04 10.13
C ALA A 406 7.65 34.61 9.92
N TYR A 407 6.65 33.98 10.54
CA TYR A 407 5.23 34.31 10.46
C TYR A 407 4.62 34.40 11.85
#